data_AF-A0A382YD07-F1
#
_entry.id   AF-A0A382YD07-F1
#
_cell.length_a   1.000
_cell.length_b   1.000
_cell.length_c   1.000
_cell.angle_alpha   90.00
_cell.angle_beta   90.00
_cell.angle_gamma   90.00
#
_symmetry.space_group_name_H-M   'P 1'
#
loop_
_entity.id
_entity.type
_entity.pdbx_description
1 polymer ?
#
loop_
_entity_poly.entity_id
_entity_poly.type
_entity_poly.pdbx_seq_one_letter_code
_entity_poly.pdbx_strand_id
1 'polypeptide(L)' 'MEKSNLIPVMRIPEIIPVSLPTVRAWIFQGKLPVVRIGRKVFIRREVLEKIEKEGLQFTIENSTNKPL' A
#
# COMPACT_ATOMS: atom_id res chain seq x y z
N MET A 1 -21.45 0.18 -10.67
CA MET A 1 -20.73 1.27 -9.99
C MET A 1 -19.29 0.82 -9.82
N GLU A 2 -18.37 1.33 -10.62
CA GLU A 2 -16.96 0.92 -10.54
C GLU A 2 -16.43 1.22 -9.15
N LYS A 3 -16.10 0.19 -8.38
CA LYS A 3 -15.40 0.35 -7.11
C LYS A 3 -14.02 0.90 -7.47
N SER A 4 -13.74 2.13 -7.07
CA SER A 4 -12.41 2.72 -7.24
C SER A 4 -11.34 1.73 -6.77
N ASN A 5 -10.36 1.44 -7.63
CA ASN A 5 -9.28 0.49 -7.34
C ASN A 5 -8.31 0.96 -6.24
N LEU A 6 -8.60 2.07 -5.56
CA LEU A 6 -7.80 2.69 -4.51
C LEU A 6 -8.39 2.41 -3.13
N ILE A 7 -7.59 1.79 -2.27
CA ILE A 7 -7.93 1.47 -0.90
C ILE A 7 -7.14 2.41 0.02
N PRO A 8 -7.81 3.18 0.89
CA PRO A 8 -7.12 4.04 1.86
C PRO A 8 -6.23 3.22 2.79
N VAL A 9 -5.03 3.71 3.10
CA VAL A 9 -4.07 3.01 3.99
C VAL A 9 -4.69 2.66 5.35
N MET A 10 -5.60 3.49 5.86
CA MET A 10 -6.29 3.25 7.13
C MET A 10 -7.17 1.98 7.15
N ARG A 11 -7.60 1.49 5.98
CA ARG A 11 -8.44 0.29 5.83
C ARG A 11 -7.63 -1.00 5.65
N ILE A 12 -6.32 -0.89 5.45
CA ILE A 12 -5.45 -2.06 5.19
C ILE A 12 -5.46 -3.08 6.32
N PRO A 13 -5.45 -2.69 7.61
CA PRO A 13 -5.55 -3.65 8.71
C PRO A 13 -6.81 -4.52 8.70
N GLU A 14 -7.87 -4.11 7.99
CA GLU A 14 -9.09 -4.91 7.82
C GLU A 14 -8.95 -6.02 6.77
N ILE A 15 -7.94 -5.90 5.90
CA ILE A 15 -7.70 -6.81 4.77
C ILE A 15 -6.53 -7.74 5.10
N ILE A 16 -5.41 -7.15 5.53
CA ILE A 16 -4.21 -7.88 5.94
C ILE A 16 -4.05 -7.67 7.44
N PRO A 17 -3.94 -8.74 8.25
CA PRO A 17 -3.92 -8.65 9.71
C PRO A 17 -2.56 -8.15 10.23
N VAL A 18 -2.24 -6.89 9.92
CA VAL A 18 -1.06 -6.18 10.39
C VAL A 18 -1.45 -4.83 10.97
N SER A 19 -0.66 -4.37 11.93
CA SER A 19 -0.90 -3.08 12.56
C SER A 19 -0.73 -1.93 11.55
N LEU A 20 -1.50 -0.86 11.72
CA LEU A 20 -1.34 0.35 10.91
C LEU A 20 0.09 0.96 10.99
N PRO A 21 0.78 0.96 12.15
CA PRO A 21 2.22 1.25 12.22
C PRO A 21 3.08 0.38 11.30
N THR A 22 2.82 -0.92 11.23
CA THR A 22 3.53 -1.85 10.34
C THR A 22 3.34 -1.46 8.87
N VAL A 23 2.09 -1.15 8.47
CA VAL A 23 1.80 -0.66 7.12
C VAL A 23 2.56 0.63 6.81
N ARG A 24 2.58 1.58 7.75
CA ARG A 24 3.37 2.82 7.60
C ARG A 24 4.86 2.55 7.47
N ALA A 25 5.40 1.60 8.24
CA ALA A 25 6.79 1.20 8.14
C ALA A 25 7.10 0.61 6.75
N TRP A 26 6.22 -0.22 6.19
CA TRP A 26 6.39 -0.75 4.83
C TRP A 26 6.38 0.35 3.76
N ILE A 27 5.49 1.33 3.89
CA ILE A 27 5.44 2.49 2.99
C ILE A 27 6.72 3.32 3.08
N PHE A 28 7.18 3.60 4.30
CA PHE A 28 8.42 4.34 4.54
C PHE A 28 9.65 3.61 4.02
N GLN A 29 9.70 2.28 4.17
CA GLN A 29 10.75 1.42 3.64
C GLN A 29 10.66 1.20 2.11
N GLY A 30 9.64 1.74 1.44
CA GLY A 30 9.43 1.53 0.00
C GLY A 30 9.00 0.12 -0.40
N LYS A 31 8.63 -0.73 0.57
CA LYS A 31 8.16 -2.11 0.34
C LYS A 31 6.72 -2.17 -0.16
N LEU A 32 5.98 -1.07 -0.01
CA LEU A 32 4.57 -1.01 -0.37
C LEU A 32 4.33 0.11 -1.39
N PRO A 33 3.95 -0.24 -2.63
CA PRO A 33 3.54 0.71 -3.65
C PRO A 33 2.32 1.52 -3.18
N VAL A 34 2.44 2.85 -3.20
CA VAL A 34 1.36 3.76 -2.78
C VAL A 34 1.03 4.80 -3.85
N VAL A 35 -0.23 5.23 -3.86
CA VAL A 35 -0.72 6.37 -4.63
C VAL A 35 -1.03 7.50 -3.64
N ARG A 36 -0.38 8.64 -3.80
CA ARG A 36 -0.60 9.83 -2.96
C ARG A 36 -1.53 10.81 -3.70
N ILE A 37 -2.63 11.19 -3.06
CA ILE A 37 -3.58 12.19 -3.58
C ILE A 37 -3.73 13.26 -2.50
N GLY A 38 -3.04 14.39 -2.70
CA GLY A 38 -2.91 15.43 -1.68
C GLY A 38 -2.31 14.87 -0.38
N ARG A 39 -3.02 15.07 0.75
CA ARG A 39 -2.63 14.56 2.08
C ARG A 39 -3.05 13.11 2.36
N LYS A 40 -3.69 12.43 1.40
CA LYS A 40 -4.20 11.06 1.55
C LYS A 40 -3.31 10.06 0.81
N VAL A 41 -3.14 8.89 1.41
CA VAL A 41 -2.34 7.78 0.87
C VAL A 41 -3.25 6.58 0.62
N PHE A 42 -3.12 6.00 -0.55
CA PHE A 42 -3.91 4.86 -1.02
C PHE A 42 -3.00 3.76 -1.55
N ILE A 43 -3.55 2.56 -1.65
CA ILE A 43 -2.92 1.38 -2.24
C ILE A 43 -3.86 0.86 -3.32
N ARG A 44 -3.32 0.43 -4.45
CA ARG A 44 -4.13 -0.24 -5.47
C ARG A 44 -4.54 -1.61 -4.99
N ARG A 45 -5.79 -2.00 -5.23
CA ARG A 45 -6.31 -3.32 -4.84
C ARG A 45 -5.44 -4.47 -5.35
N GLU A 46 -5.00 -4.40 -6.61
CA GLU A 46 -4.13 -5.39 -7.26
C GLU A 46 -2.83 -5.65 -6.49
N VAL A 47 -2.30 -4.64 -5.78
CA VAL A 47 -1.08 -4.77 -4.98
C VAL A 47 -1.35 -5.63 -3.74
N LEU A 48 -2.51 -5.44 -3.10
CA LEU A 48 -2.90 -6.25 -1.95
C LEU A 48 -3.16 -7.70 -2.36
N GLU A 49 -3.86 -7.92 -3.48
CA GLU A 49 -4.11 -9.26 -4.02
C GLU A 49 -2.80 -9.99 -4.35
N LYS A 50 -1.77 -9.27 -4.83
CA LYS A 50 -0.43 -9.84 -5.02
C LYS A 50 0.26 -10.16 -3.70
N ILE A 51 0.20 -9.27 -2.72
CA ILE A 51 0.80 -9.52 -1.39
C ILE A 51 0.15 -10.72 -0.71
N GLU A 52 -1.16 -10.90 -0.85
CA GLU A 52 -1.87 -12.08 -0.33
C GLU A 52 -1.39 -13.39 -0.97
N LYS A 53 -1.05 -13.37 -2.27
CA LYS A 53 -0.61 -14.56 -3.02
C LYS A 53 0.88 -14.86 -2.88
N GLU A 54 1.72 -13.83 -2.98
CA GLU A 54 3.17 -13.93 -3.17
C GLU A 54 3.96 -13.46 -1.94
N GLY A 55 3.27 -12.88 -0.94
CA GLY A 55 3.89 -12.26 0.22
C GLY A 55 4.44 -10.86 -0.06
N LEU A 56 4.95 -10.20 0.98
CA LEU A 56 5.48 -8.82 0.91
C LEU A 56 6.80 -8.71 0.12
N GLN A 57 7.40 -9.82 -0.32
CA GLN A 57 8.67 -9.81 -1.05
C GLN A 57 8.56 -9.22 -2.48
N PHE A 58 7.34 -8.90 -2.92
CA PHE A 58 7.08 -8.20 -4.17
C PHE A 58 7.59 -6.75 -4.10
N THR A 59 8.88 -6.60 -4.33
CA THR A 59 9.55 -5.29 -4.41
C THR A 59 9.24 -4.71 -5.78
N ILE A 60 8.17 -3.93 -5.90
CA ILE A 60 8.03 -3.07 -7.09
C ILE A 60 8.94 -1.87 -6.87
N GLU A 61 10.02 -1.81 -7.65
CA GLU A 61 10.80 -0.57 -7.82
C GLU A 61 9.84 0.54 -8.29
N ASN A 62 9.39 1.39 -7.37
CA ASN A 62 8.57 2.56 -7.69
C ASN A 62 9.33 3.83 -7.33
N SER A 63 9.71 4.55 -8.39
CA SER A 63 10.47 5.81 -8.46
C SER A 63 9.84 7.05 -7.74
N THR A 64 8.97 6.89 -6.76
CA THR A 64 8.24 8.04 -6.15
C THR A 64 8.41 8.22 -4.65
N ASN A 65 9.35 7.50 -4.02
CA ASN A 65 9.78 7.83 -2.66
C ASN A 65 11.03 8.71 -2.70
N LYS A 66 10.86 9.95 -3.17
CA LYS A 66 11.80 11.01 -2.81
C LYS A 66 11.38 11.47 -1.41
N PRO A 67 12.21 11.30 -0.36
CA PRO A 67 11.95 11.97 0.90
C PRO A 67 11.97 13.48 0.63
N LEU A 68 10.98 14.20 1.17
CA LEU A 68 11.00 15.66 1.22
C LEU A 68 12.24 16.13 1.99
#